data_AF-A0A564YZQ7-F1
#
_entry.id   AF-A0A564YZQ7-F1
#
_cell.length_a   1.000
_cell.length_b   1.000
_cell.length_c   1.000
_cell.angle_alpha   90.00
_cell.angle_beta   90.00
_cell.angle_gamma   90.00
#
_symmetry.space_group_name_H-M   'P 1'
#
loop_
_entity.id
_entity.type
_entity.pdbx_description
1 polymer ?
#
loop_
_entity_poly.entity_id
_entity_poly.type
_entity_poly.pdbx_seq_one_letter_code
_entity_poly.pdbx_strand_id
1 'polypeptide(L)' 'MQTWKPNAHDPELHHNPIANGDFDGTSVYAQNKHQQVVMTEIWSEESLEVLFATMHPGWADIPVI' A
#
# COMPACT_ATOMS: atom_id res chain seq x y z
N MET A 1 -2.46 22.19 -16.58
CA MET A 1 -2.54 21.35 -15.36
C MET A 1 -2.05 19.97 -15.75
N GLN A 2 -0.85 19.58 -15.31
CA GLN A 2 -0.31 18.26 -15.61
C GLN A 2 -0.92 17.26 -14.63
N THR A 3 -1.53 16.19 -15.15
CA THR A 3 -2.03 15.05 -14.39
C THR A 3 -0.89 14.05 -14.26
N TRP A 4 0.05 14.28 -13.35
CA TRP A 4 1.07 13.29 -13.07
C TRP A 4 0.41 12.06 -12.45
N LYS A 5 0.57 10.90 -13.10
CA LYS A 5 0.15 9.59 -12.59
C LYS A 5 1.42 8.76 -12.39
N PRO A 6 1.72 8.32 -11.17
CA PRO A 6 2.90 7.49 -10.93
C PRO A 6 2.82 6.17 -11.73
N ASN A 7 3.94 5.76 -12.32
CA ASN A 7 4.16 4.49 -13.00
C ASN A 7 5.16 3.65 -12.18
N ALA A 8 4.97 2.33 -12.11
CA ALA A 8 5.87 1.40 -11.40
C ALA A 8 7.34 1.46 -11.87
N HIS A 9 7.61 2.03 -13.04
CA HIS A 9 8.96 2.25 -13.56
C HIS A 9 9.56 3.63 -13.21
N ASP A 10 8.83 4.47 -12.47
CA ASP A 10 9.32 5.79 -12.09
C ASP A 10 10.50 5.64 -11.11
N PRO A 11 11.69 6.19 -11.44
CA PRO A 11 12.91 6.01 -10.65
C PRO A 11 12.79 6.47 -9.19
N GLU A 12 11.86 7.39 -8.91
CA GLU A 12 11.55 7.91 -7.58
C GLU A 12 10.73 6.94 -6.71
N LEU A 13 10.07 5.96 -7.33
CA LEU A 13 9.36 4.88 -6.64
C LEU A 13 10.26 3.65 -6.41
N HIS A 14 11.45 3.64 -7.01
CA HIS A 14 12.47 2.66 -6.69
C HIS A 14 12.99 2.98 -5.29
N HIS A 15 12.65 2.13 -4.34
CA HIS A 15 13.27 2.16 -3.03
C HIS A 15 14.78 1.99 -3.20
N ASN A 16 15.56 2.77 -2.45
CA ASN A 16 16.98 2.51 -2.30
C ASN A 16 17.15 1.01 -1.97
N PRO A 17 18.12 0.31 -2.60
CA PRO A 17 18.40 -1.07 -2.19
C PRO A 17 18.60 -1.03 -0.68
N ILE A 18 17.79 -1.80 0.06
CA ILE A 18 17.95 -1.95 1.51
C ILE A 18 19.42 -2.33 1.70
N ALA A 19 20.22 -1.40 2.21
CA ALA A 19 21.67 -1.52 2.22
C ALA A 19 22.05 -2.61 3.22
N ASN A 20 22.05 -3.88 2.79
CA ASN A 20 22.34 -5.06 3.60
C ASN A 20 21.75 -5.00 5.03
N GLY A 21 20.55 -4.42 5.17
CA GLY A 21 19.77 -4.47 6.39
C GLY A 21 18.94 -5.75 6.33
N ASP A 22 19.05 -6.59 7.36
CA ASP A 22 18.30 -7.84 7.44
C ASP A 22 16.81 -7.62 7.10
N PHE A 23 16.24 -8.53 6.31
CA PHE A 23 14.82 -8.47 5.97
C PHE A 23 13.97 -8.51 7.24
N ASP A 24 13.24 -7.43 7.51
CA ASP A 24 12.23 -7.38 8.56
C ASP A 24 10.83 -7.49 7.94
N GLY A 25 10.27 -8.70 8.00
CA GLY A 25 8.93 -8.98 7.52
C GLY A 25 7.84 -8.14 8.20
N THR A 26 8.08 -7.67 9.42
CA THR A 26 7.13 -6.80 10.14
C THR A 26 7.04 -5.44 9.47
N SER A 27 8.18 -4.82 9.20
CA SER A 27 8.26 -3.54 8.50
C SER A 27 7.67 -3.63 7.09
N VAL A 28 7.99 -4.68 6.34
CA VAL A 28 7.45 -4.89 4.98
C VAL A 28 5.93 -5.11 5.01
N TYR A 29 5.43 -5.93 5.94
CA TYR A 29 4.00 -6.14 6.10
C TYR A 29 3.27 -4.84 6.47
N ALA A 30 3.81 -4.07 7.42
CA ALA A 30 3.25 -2.79 7.82
C ALA A 30 3.18 -1.79 6.66
N GLN A 31 4.25 -1.69 5.85
CA GLN A 31 4.27 -0.84 4.66
C GLN A 31 3.21 -1.27 3.63
N ASN A 32 3.11 -2.57 3.33
CA ASN A 32 2.11 -3.08 2.40
C ASN A 32 0.68 -2.81 2.88
N LYS A 33 0.41 -2.99 4.17
CA LYS A 33 -0.91 -2.67 4.75
C LYS A 33 -1.23 -1.19 4.67
N HIS A 34 -0.25 -0.32 4.93
CA HIS A 34 -0.42 1.11 4.80
C HIS A 34 -0.75 1.51 3.35
N GLN A 35 -0.02 0.97 2.37
CA GLN A 35 -0.30 1.22 0.95
C GLN A 35 -1.71 0.81 0.54
N GLN A 36 -2.24 -0.32 1.04
CA GLN A 36 -3.63 -0.74 0.78
C GLN A 36 -4.67 0.26 1.34
N VAL A 37 -4.41 0.83 2.51
CA VAL A 37 -5.28 1.86 3.10
C VAL A 37 -5.25 3.13 2.27
N VAL A 38 -4.06 3.61 1.89
CA VAL A 38 -3.90 4.82 1.06
C VAL A 38 -4.55 4.66 -0.31
N MET A 39 -4.43 3.50 -0.96
CA MET A 39 -5.08 3.25 -2.25
C MET A 39 -6.61 3.35 -2.16
N THR A 40 -7.20 2.98 -1.02
CA THR A 40 -8.65 3.09 -0.82
C THR A 40 -9.09 4.54 -0.79
N GLU A 41 -8.31 5.42 -0.15
CA GLU A 41 -8.56 6.87 -0.16
C GLU A 41 -8.46 7.43 -1.58
N ILE A 42 -7.36 7.14 -2.29
CA ILE A 42 -7.14 7.60 -3.68
C ILE A 42 -8.30 7.15 -4.59
N TRP A 43 -8.70 5.88 -4.54
CA TRP A 43 -9.79 5.39 -5.38
C TRP A 43 -11.16 5.94 -5.01
N SER A 44 -11.38 6.26 -3.73
CA SER A 44 -12.62 6.92 -3.30
C SER A 44 -12.76 8.33 -3.89
N GLU A 45 -11.64 9.02 -4.14
CA GLU A 45 -11.63 10.33 -4.80
C GLU A 45 -11.82 10.20 -6.32
N GLU A 46 -11.29 9.13 -6.93
CA GLU A 46 -11.36 8.91 -8.38
C GLU A 46 -12.71 8.36 -8.88
N SER A 47 -13.50 7.69 -8.03
CA SER A 47 -14.78 7.09 -8.40
C SER A 47 -15.87 7.32 -7.36
N LEU A 48 -16.89 8.11 -7.74
CA LEU A 48 -18.02 8.48 -6.87
C LEU A 48 -19.17 7.46 -6.87
N GLU A 49 -19.16 6.51 -7.80
CA GLU A 49 -20.23 5.50 -7.95
C GLU A 49 -20.00 4.25 -7.10
N VAL A 50 -18.75 4.05 -6.64
CA VAL A 50 -18.32 2.87 -5.88
C VAL A 50 -17.88 3.30 -4.48
N LEU A 51 -18.36 2.61 -3.45
CA LEU A 51 -17.87 2.80 -2.09
C LEU A 51 -16.55 2.05 -1.92
N PHE A 52 -15.49 2.78 -1.60
CA PHE A 52 -14.20 2.22 -1.19
C PHE A 52 -14.06 2.36 0.32
N ALA A 53 -13.75 1.26 1.02
CA ALA A 53 -13.59 1.23 2.46
C ALA A 53 -12.47 0.26 2.87
N THR A 54 -11.80 0.58 3.98
CA THR A 54 -10.79 -0.28 4.61
C THR A 54 -11.26 -0.78 5.97
N MET A 55 -10.82 -1.98 6.33
CA MET A 55 -11.15 -2.62 7.60
C MET A 55 -9.92 -3.35 8.15
N HIS A 56 -9.72 -3.26 9.47
CA HIS A 56 -8.78 -4.12 10.18
C HIS A 56 -9.58 -5.09 11.06
N PRO A 57 -9.59 -6.41 10.76
CA PRO A 57 -10.43 -7.38 11.47
C PRO A 57 -9.95 -7.69 12.90
N GLY A 58 -8.84 -7.07 13.34
CA GLY A 58 -8.20 -7.40 14.61
C GLY A 58 -7.36 -8.67 14.50
N TRP A 59 -7.05 -9.27 15.64
CA TRP A 59 -6.44 -10.59 15.70
C TRP A 59 -7.52 -11.64 15.47
N ALA A 60 -7.51 -12.27 14.30
CA ALA A 60 -8.46 -13.32 13.94
C ALA A 60 -7.75 -14.67 14.02
N ASP A 61 -8.36 -15.64 14.71
CA ASP A 61 -7.89 -17.02 14.78
C ASP A 61 -8.23 -17.78 13.49
N ILE A 62 -7.62 -17.35 12.38
CA ILE A 62 -7.69 -18.00 11.08
C ILE A 62 -6.31 -18.55 10.74
N PRO A 63 -6.20 -19.74 10.12
CA PRO A 63 -4.92 -20.22 9.62
C PRO A 63 -4.42 -19.23 8.57
N VAL A 64 -3.36 -18.49 8.91
CA VAL A 64 -2.61 -17.68 7.96
C VAL A 64 -1.74 -18.67 7.18
N ILE A 65 -2.12 -18.95 5.93
CA ILE A 65 -1.36 -19.77 4.97
C ILE A 65 -0.27 -18.90 4.36
#